data_AF-A0A9B0C4M1-F1
#
_entry.id   AF-A0A9B0C4M1-F1
#
_cell.length_a   1.000
_cell.length_b   1.000
_cell.length_c   1.000
_cell.angle_alpha   90.00
_cell.angle_beta   90.00
_cell.angle_gamma   90.00
#
_symmetry.space_group_name_H-M   'P 1'
#
loop_
_entity.id
_entity.type
_entity.pdbx_description
1 polymer ?
#
loop_
_entity_poly.entity_id
_entity_poly.type
_entity_poly.pdbx_seq_one_letter_code
_entity_poly.pdbx_strand_id
1 'polypeptide(L)'
;MSDKEEEFKVYKEDTRIPCQYGAKCYQKNAIHHQKYKHPPAKEMKKGKITKRKMINNKRKQEANDQVSSISPQKKIQKTNDEMTDKDLYNAVTNIGNNIIEDDDTSCEVTAKSEDSNNTESVENSNNLITIASLLHGGDIENRRYLKNGEILPSTAKEIISHLFFIEMPEDFFQLYEFCKSICERDPLNALKIVHLQLVGPYDVFGKGFINAKVENKEALLRHWRYYYDPPEFQTVIKSNTKDGLHFGYWRDDVFEKPVFVAKNKAAVNCIIDPVAENIFGTLDVHFEEKLKLATPFEKTPIAQLRQKLKSFAKERNITLEKRAENMQARERETVARTFHKAGIVVPYDKKTQLGYRNLAVSNSELQKLLKQIEDAPALEARKIPMSKLDEVIRLATIAADECDFGTVLELGHDLFSSGVFSVQTKVLNLLSLAYNLLQRSQFLEIVTAHLRNRRRSLDLSVIQFN
;
A
#
# COMPACT_ATOMS: atom_id res chain seq x y z
N MET A 1 14.45 -51.80 28.32
CA MET A 1 13.47 -50.70 28.16
C MET A 1 13.79 -50.04 26.83
N SER A 2 12.82 -49.76 25.98
CA SER A 2 13.13 -49.20 24.64
C SER A 2 13.46 -47.71 24.77
N ASP A 3 14.40 -47.20 23.97
CA ASP A 3 14.83 -45.77 23.93
C ASP A 3 13.64 -44.78 23.93
N LYS A 4 12.50 -45.20 23.35
CA LYS A 4 11.26 -44.42 23.26
C LYS A 4 10.49 -44.25 24.58
N GLU A 5 10.68 -45.15 25.54
CA GLU A 5 10.10 -45.03 26.89
C GLU A 5 10.88 -44.03 27.73
N GLU A 6 12.17 -43.88 27.45
CA GLU A 6 13.07 -42.93 28.09
C GLU A 6 12.79 -41.50 27.61
N GLU A 7 12.64 -41.29 26.29
CA GLU A 7 12.23 -40.00 25.71
C GLU A 7 10.88 -39.49 26.27
N PHE A 8 9.93 -40.41 26.52
CA PHE A 8 8.62 -40.03 27.05
C PHE A 8 8.66 -39.73 28.57
N LYS A 9 9.60 -40.31 29.32
CA LYS A 9 9.87 -39.92 30.71
C LYS A 9 10.47 -38.51 30.77
N VAL A 10 11.45 -38.22 29.92
CA VAL A 10 12.06 -36.89 29.80
C VAL A 10 11.00 -35.82 29.48
N TYR A 11 10.07 -36.10 28.56
CA TYR A 11 8.97 -35.16 28.25
C TYR A 11 8.02 -34.90 29.44
N LYS A 12 7.78 -35.90 30.29
CA LYS A 12 6.93 -35.74 31.48
C LYS A 12 7.60 -34.92 32.58
N GLU A 13 8.92 -35.08 32.72
CA GLU A 13 9.74 -34.39 33.72
C GLU A 13 10.13 -32.96 33.29
N ASP A 14 10.02 -32.65 31.99
CA ASP A 14 10.23 -31.32 31.45
C ASP A 14 9.21 -30.29 31.99
N THR A 15 9.70 -29.21 32.60
CA THR A 15 8.88 -28.17 33.25
C THR A 15 8.32 -27.12 32.28
N ARG A 16 8.73 -27.12 31.01
CA ARG A 16 8.25 -26.19 29.97
C ARG A 16 6.78 -26.40 29.64
N ILE A 17 6.15 -25.37 29.08
CA ILE A 17 4.71 -25.37 28.76
C ILE A 17 4.46 -26.33 27.58
N PRO A 18 3.48 -27.26 27.63
CA PRO A 18 3.17 -28.10 26.47
C PRO A 18 2.74 -27.26 25.26
N CYS A 19 3.40 -27.46 24.11
CA CYS A 19 3.03 -26.78 22.87
C CYS A 19 1.62 -27.22 22.42
N GLN A 20 0.77 -26.26 22.05
CA GLN A 20 -0.58 -26.51 21.53
C GLN A 20 -0.58 -27.36 20.24
N TYR A 21 0.46 -27.25 19.43
CA TYR A 21 0.62 -28.00 18.16
C TYR A 21 1.34 -29.35 18.34
N GLY A 22 1.84 -29.66 19.53
CA GLY A 22 2.47 -30.93 19.89
C GLY A 22 3.55 -31.39 18.90
N ALA A 23 3.62 -32.68 18.59
CA ALA A 23 4.60 -33.24 17.66
C ALA A 23 4.49 -32.72 16.20
N LYS A 24 3.45 -31.92 15.88
CA LYS A 24 3.23 -31.30 14.57
C LYS A 24 3.50 -29.80 14.56
N CYS A 25 4.14 -29.28 15.60
CA CYS A 25 4.52 -27.87 15.65
C CYS A 25 5.49 -27.53 14.49
N TYR A 26 5.17 -26.47 13.75
CA TYR A 26 5.94 -26.02 12.59
C TYR A 26 7.04 -25.01 12.98
N GLN A 27 7.04 -24.51 14.21
CA GLN A 27 8.02 -23.53 14.72
C GLN A 27 9.34 -24.23 15.06
N LYS A 28 10.44 -23.75 14.46
CA LYS A 28 11.81 -24.29 14.62
C LYS A 28 12.77 -23.35 15.34
N ASN A 29 12.31 -22.16 15.75
CA ASN A 29 13.15 -21.15 16.40
C ASN A 29 13.50 -21.56 17.85
N ALA A 30 14.70 -21.19 18.30
CA ALA A 30 15.24 -21.61 19.60
C ALA A 30 14.41 -21.07 20.79
N ILE A 31 13.86 -19.86 20.68
CA ILE A 31 13.04 -19.21 21.72
C ILE A 31 11.76 -19.99 22.00
N HIS A 32 11.09 -20.50 20.96
CA HIS A 32 9.90 -21.34 21.10
C HIS A 32 10.22 -22.65 21.81
N HIS A 33 11.33 -23.29 21.44
CA HIS A 33 11.76 -24.54 22.06
C HIS A 33 12.27 -24.35 23.50
N GLN A 34 12.68 -23.14 23.89
CA GLN A 34 12.97 -22.80 25.29
C GLN A 34 11.69 -22.64 26.13
N LYS A 35 10.61 -22.09 25.55
CA LYS A 35 9.35 -21.83 26.27
C LYS A 35 8.38 -23.02 26.25
N TYR A 36 8.37 -23.79 25.16
CA TYR A 36 7.40 -24.86 24.91
C TYR A 36 8.04 -26.22 24.67
N LYS A 37 7.47 -27.26 25.30
CA LYS A 37 7.87 -28.66 25.09
C LYS A 37 7.00 -29.37 24.06
N HIS A 38 7.60 -30.31 23.33
CA HIS A 38 6.94 -31.09 22.28
C HIS A 38 7.06 -32.59 22.61
N PRO A 39 5.98 -33.39 22.47
CA PRO A 39 6.05 -34.82 22.67
C PRO A 39 6.81 -35.52 21.52
N PRO A 40 7.45 -36.67 21.78
CA PRO A 40 8.12 -37.47 20.74
C PRO A 40 7.15 -37.85 19.62
N ALA A 41 7.61 -37.81 18.37
CA ALA A 41 6.78 -38.08 17.19
C ALA A 41 6.28 -39.53 17.18
N LYS A 42 5.00 -39.75 17.52
CA LYS A 42 4.31 -41.04 17.30
C LYS A 42 3.41 -40.96 16.08
N GLU A 43 3.55 -41.93 15.19
CA GLU A 43 2.47 -42.35 14.29
C GLU A 43 1.26 -42.76 15.14
N MET A 44 0.12 -42.09 14.93
CA MET A 44 -1.09 -42.25 15.74
C MET A 44 -1.72 -43.64 15.51
N LYS A 45 -1.72 -44.52 16.53
CA LYS A 45 -2.77 -45.53 16.68
C LYS A 45 -3.94 -44.91 17.46
N LYS A 46 -5.12 -44.93 16.84
CA LYS A 46 -6.40 -44.41 17.36
C LYS A 46 -6.72 -44.97 18.76
N GLY A 47 -7.02 -44.10 19.72
CA GLY A 47 -7.52 -44.52 21.04
C GLY A 47 -7.88 -43.38 22.01
N LYS A 48 -9.18 -43.04 22.06
CA LYS A 48 -9.97 -42.39 23.12
C LYS A 48 -9.36 -41.21 23.91
N ILE A 49 -9.73 -39.99 23.52
CA ILE A 49 -9.70 -38.80 24.40
C ILE A 49 -10.97 -38.80 25.27
N THR A 50 -10.82 -38.94 26.58
CA THR A 50 -11.84 -38.62 27.57
C THR A 50 -12.10 -37.12 27.60
N LYS A 51 -13.30 -36.71 27.18
CA LYS A 51 -13.82 -35.35 27.34
C LYS A 51 -13.97 -35.04 28.83
N ARG A 52 -13.28 -34.02 29.35
CA ARG A 52 -13.72 -33.34 30.57
C ARG A 52 -14.95 -32.48 30.23
N LYS A 53 -16.08 -32.81 30.85
CA LYS A 53 -17.35 -32.06 30.82
C LYS A 53 -17.16 -30.69 31.48
N MET A 54 -17.55 -29.62 30.80
CA MET A 54 -18.01 -28.40 31.46
C MET A 54 -19.54 -28.51 31.62
N ILE A 55 -19.99 -28.23 32.83
CA ILE A 55 -21.38 -28.34 33.28
C ILE A 55 -22.17 -27.15 32.72
N ASN A 56 -23.17 -27.44 31.87
CA ASN A 56 -24.23 -26.51 31.51
C ASN A 56 -25.28 -26.52 32.62
N ASN A 57 -25.40 -25.45 33.38
CA ASN A 57 -26.61 -25.21 34.19
C ASN A 57 -27.68 -24.56 33.31
N LYS A 58 -28.55 -25.39 32.73
CA LYS A 58 -29.90 -24.99 32.31
C LYS A 58 -30.85 -25.23 33.48
N ARG A 59 -31.52 -24.17 33.95
CA ARG A 59 -32.78 -24.26 34.70
C ARG A 59 -33.94 -23.99 33.73
N LYS A 60 -34.94 -24.87 33.72
CA LYS A 60 -36.26 -24.74 33.08
C LYS A 60 -37.26 -25.26 34.12
N GLN A 61 -38.26 -24.50 34.52
CA GLN A 61 -39.72 -24.62 34.24
C GLN A 61 -40.43 -23.77 35.35
N GLU A 62 -41.64 -23.19 35.27
CA GLU A 62 -42.73 -23.07 34.30
C GLU A 62 -43.78 -22.06 34.84
N ALA A 63 -44.40 -21.30 33.93
CA ALA A 63 -45.83 -20.91 33.84
C ALA A 63 -46.54 -20.01 34.89
N ASN A 64 -47.18 -18.90 34.46
CA ASN A 64 -48.58 -18.88 33.99
C ASN A 64 -49.06 -17.50 33.43
N ASP A 65 -49.86 -17.56 32.34
CA ASP A 65 -50.95 -16.70 31.81
C ASP A 65 -50.99 -15.15 31.94
N GLN A 66 -51.10 -14.42 30.80
CA GLN A 66 -52.38 -13.91 30.21
C GLN A 66 -52.17 -12.92 29.03
N VAL A 67 -52.70 -13.30 27.86
CA VAL A 67 -53.50 -12.56 26.85
C VAL A 67 -53.27 -11.05 26.61
N SER A 68 -52.90 -10.65 25.40
CA SER A 68 -53.84 -10.04 24.43
C SER A 68 -53.18 -9.57 23.12
N SER A 69 -53.95 -9.80 22.06
CA SER A 69 -53.87 -9.39 20.67
C SER A 69 -53.37 -7.98 20.36
N ILE A 70 -52.67 -7.82 19.23
CA ILE A 70 -53.15 -7.13 18.00
C ILE A 70 -52.06 -7.26 16.92
N SER A 71 -52.42 -7.83 15.76
CA SER A 71 -51.77 -7.53 14.48
C SER A 71 -52.64 -6.49 13.75
N PRO A 72 -52.06 -5.62 12.90
CA PRO A 72 -52.29 -5.89 11.47
C PRO A 72 -51.09 -5.59 10.55
N GLN A 73 -50.87 -6.54 9.63
CA GLN A 73 -50.72 -6.36 8.18
C GLN A 73 -50.36 -4.95 7.63
N LYS A 74 -49.25 -4.82 6.89
CA LYS A 74 -49.13 -4.90 5.41
C LYS A 74 -47.95 -4.07 4.85
N LYS A 75 -47.36 -4.65 3.80
CA LYS A 75 -46.72 -4.04 2.61
C LYS A 75 -45.31 -3.42 2.72
N ILE A 76 -44.38 -4.24 2.24
CA ILE A 76 -43.15 -3.95 1.48
C ILE A 76 -43.22 -2.62 0.69
N GLN A 77 -42.20 -1.78 0.89
CA GLN A 77 -41.55 -1.04 -0.18
C GLN A 77 -40.02 -1.16 -0.01
N LYS A 78 -39.35 -1.55 -1.10
CA LYS A 78 -37.90 -1.59 -1.26
C LYS A 78 -37.37 -0.15 -1.32
N THR A 79 -36.32 0.14 -0.58
CA THR A 79 -35.30 1.14 -0.97
C THR A 79 -33.93 0.54 -0.72
N ASN A 80 -33.10 0.58 -1.76
CA ASN A 80 -31.69 0.20 -1.72
C ASN A 80 -30.95 1.33 -1.00
N ASP A 81 -30.30 1.02 0.12
CA ASP A 81 -29.33 1.94 0.73
C ASP A 81 -27.92 1.48 0.36
N GLU A 82 -27.38 2.15 -0.66
CA GLU A 82 -25.94 2.26 -0.86
C GLU A 82 -25.35 3.10 0.27
N MET A 83 -24.40 2.53 1.01
CA MET A 83 -23.65 3.23 2.04
C MET A 83 -22.73 4.26 1.35
N THR A 84 -22.88 5.55 1.67
CA THR A 84 -22.18 6.65 1.00
C THR A 84 -20.84 6.98 1.67
N ASP A 85 -19.92 7.58 0.91
CA ASP A 85 -18.56 8.03 1.32
C ASP A 85 -18.49 8.81 2.65
N LYS A 86 -19.62 9.38 3.09
CA LYS A 86 -19.72 10.24 4.26
C LYS A 86 -19.62 9.46 5.58
N ASP A 87 -20.08 8.21 5.60
CA ASP A 87 -20.04 7.36 6.80
C ASP A 87 -18.64 6.83 7.09
N LEU A 88 -17.79 6.69 6.07
CA LEU A 88 -16.38 6.29 6.22
C LEU A 88 -15.46 7.44 6.62
N TYR A 89 -15.76 8.69 6.21
CA TYR A 89 -14.99 9.88 6.62
C TYR A 89 -14.87 9.97 8.15
N ASN A 90 -15.95 9.62 8.86
CA ASN A 90 -16.02 9.60 10.32
C ASN A 90 -15.31 8.38 10.95
N ALA A 91 -15.24 7.25 10.26
CA ALA A 91 -14.52 6.07 10.74
C ALA A 91 -12.99 6.23 10.63
N VAL A 92 -12.52 6.92 9.59
CA VAL A 92 -11.09 7.15 9.33
C VAL A 92 -10.51 8.26 10.23
N THR A 93 -11.30 9.25 10.62
CA THR A 93 -10.87 10.32 11.55
C THR A 93 -10.75 9.81 13.00
N ASN A 94 -11.60 8.87 13.43
CA ASN A 94 -11.62 8.39 14.82
C ASN A 94 -10.46 7.47 15.21
N ILE A 95 -9.74 6.88 14.24
CA ILE A 95 -8.60 5.98 14.52
C ILE A 95 -7.33 6.77 14.86
N GLY A 96 -7.23 8.05 14.43
CA GLY A 96 -6.06 8.90 14.68
C GLY A 96 -5.94 9.45 16.11
N ASN A 97 -6.99 9.38 16.92
CA ASN A 97 -7.07 10.13 18.19
C ASN A 97 -6.95 9.28 19.47
N ASN A 98 -6.62 7.99 19.39
CA ASN A 98 -6.57 7.14 20.58
C ASN A 98 -5.23 6.42 20.74
N ILE A 99 -4.15 7.18 20.99
CA ILE A 99 -2.91 6.67 21.61
C ILE A 99 -2.28 7.78 22.50
N ILE A 100 -2.49 7.67 23.83
CA ILE A 100 -1.62 8.11 24.99
C ILE A 100 -1.52 9.63 25.26
N GLU A 101 -1.60 10.21 26.47
CA GLU A 101 -1.87 9.83 27.88
C GLU A 101 -2.26 11.10 28.68
N ASP A 102 -2.77 10.90 29.89
CA ASP A 102 -3.25 11.87 30.89
C ASP A 102 -2.32 13.06 31.22
N ASP A 103 -2.90 14.25 31.43
CA ASP A 103 -2.59 15.09 32.60
C ASP A 103 -3.74 16.07 32.90
N ASP A 104 -4.11 16.16 34.17
CA ASP A 104 -5.15 17.03 34.73
C ASP A 104 -4.69 18.49 34.70
N THR A 105 -5.56 19.44 34.30
CA THR A 105 -5.81 20.71 35.02
C THR A 105 -7.01 21.45 34.39
N SER A 106 -7.96 21.78 35.26
CA SER A 106 -9.18 22.56 35.06
C SER A 106 -9.00 23.94 34.38
N CYS A 107 -10.02 24.40 33.64
CA CYS A 107 -10.74 25.65 33.92
C CYS A 107 -11.94 25.85 32.96
N GLU A 108 -13.10 26.15 33.57
CA GLU A 108 -14.39 26.47 32.96
C GLU A 108 -14.36 27.76 32.11
N VAL A 109 -15.12 27.84 31.01
CA VAL A 109 -16.03 28.98 30.74
C VAL A 109 -17.23 28.54 29.86
N THR A 110 -18.39 28.59 30.51
CA THR A 110 -19.80 28.76 30.08
C THR A 110 -20.22 28.79 28.61
N ALA A 111 -21.25 27.99 28.33
CA ALA A 111 -22.14 28.01 27.18
C ALA A 111 -22.99 29.28 27.04
N LYS A 112 -23.25 29.69 25.79
CA LYS A 112 -24.53 30.30 25.37
C LYS A 112 -24.93 29.78 23.99
N SER A 113 -26.13 29.22 23.96
CA SER A 113 -26.95 28.77 22.83
C SER A 113 -27.55 29.94 22.06
N GLU A 114 -27.74 29.79 20.75
CA GLU A 114 -28.91 30.33 20.03
C GLU A 114 -29.13 29.54 18.73
N ASP A 115 -30.32 28.92 18.64
CA ASP A 115 -30.87 28.20 17.49
C ASP A 115 -31.22 29.16 16.34
N SER A 116 -31.08 28.71 15.09
CA SER A 116 -32.21 28.52 14.16
C SER A 116 -31.75 28.33 12.71
N ASN A 117 -32.02 27.12 12.22
CA ASN A 117 -32.39 26.73 10.86
C ASN A 117 -32.23 27.77 9.72
N ASN A 118 -31.28 27.50 8.84
CA ASN A 118 -31.49 27.68 7.40
C ASN A 118 -30.87 26.49 6.65
N THR A 119 -31.75 25.63 6.13
CA THR A 119 -31.45 24.70 5.05
C THR A 119 -31.12 25.51 3.80
N GLU A 120 -29.84 25.72 3.55
CA GLU A 120 -29.32 26.06 2.24
C GLU A 120 -28.29 25.01 1.83
N SER A 121 -28.46 24.55 0.60
CA SER A 121 -27.61 23.64 -0.15
C SER A 121 -26.13 23.88 0.12
N VAL A 122 -25.45 22.88 0.71
CA VAL A 122 -23.99 22.83 0.76
C VAL A 122 -23.49 22.58 -0.66
N GLU A 123 -23.36 23.64 -1.44
CA GLU A 123 -22.35 23.69 -2.49
C GLU A 123 -20.99 23.61 -1.78
N ASN A 124 -20.32 22.45 -1.88
CA ASN A 124 -18.92 22.32 -1.51
C ASN A 124 -18.11 23.25 -2.42
N SER A 125 -17.89 24.49 -1.99
CA SER A 125 -16.86 25.34 -2.54
C SER A 125 -15.52 24.68 -2.22
N ASN A 126 -14.95 23.99 -3.21
CA ASN A 126 -13.60 23.43 -3.08
C ASN A 126 -12.63 24.59 -2.88
N ASN A 127 -12.28 24.89 -1.63
CA ASN A 127 -11.26 25.85 -1.25
C ASN A 127 -9.89 25.33 -1.68
N LEU A 128 -9.58 25.45 -2.97
CA LEU A 128 -8.27 25.12 -3.50
C LEU A 128 -7.24 26.17 -3.03
N ILE A 129 -6.07 25.69 -2.65
CA ILE A 129 -4.93 26.51 -2.26
C ILE A 129 -3.84 26.45 -3.31
N THR A 130 -2.95 27.46 -3.36
CA THR A 130 -1.82 27.45 -4.29
C THR A 130 -0.67 26.61 -3.77
N ILE A 131 0.13 26.02 -4.66
CA ILE A 131 1.37 25.32 -4.26
C ILE A 131 2.29 26.24 -3.47
N ALA A 132 2.39 27.52 -3.82
CA ALA A 132 3.14 28.52 -3.05
C ALA A 132 2.77 28.49 -1.56
N SER A 133 1.47 28.49 -1.23
CA SER A 133 0.99 28.48 0.16
C SER A 133 1.44 27.25 0.96
N LEU A 134 1.62 26.10 0.30
CA LEU A 134 2.11 24.86 0.93
C LEU A 134 3.62 24.88 1.22
N LEU A 135 4.35 25.76 0.54
CA LEU A 135 5.78 25.99 0.74
C LEU A 135 6.06 27.04 1.82
N HIS A 136 5.04 27.80 2.26
CA HIS A 136 5.19 28.94 3.19
C HIS A 136 5.18 28.57 4.69
N GLY A 137 5.06 27.29 5.04
CA GLY A 137 5.11 26.79 6.43
C GLY A 137 6.52 26.69 7.06
N GLY A 138 7.54 27.23 6.38
CA GLY A 138 8.91 27.36 6.87
C GLY A 138 9.67 28.35 5.99
N ASP A 139 10.35 29.32 6.60
CA ASP A 139 11.13 30.44 6.03
C ASP A 139 11.65 30.32 4.59
N ILE A 140 10.81 30.47 3.57
CA ILE A 140 11.29 30.63 2.20
C ILE A 140 10.42 31.64 1.42
N GLU A 141 10.89 32.88 1.38
CA GLU A 141 10.30 33.97 0.62
C GLU A 141 10.22 33.63 -0.89
N ASN A 142 9.07 33.98 -1.48
CA ASN A 142 8.62 33.74 -2.87
C ASN A 142 9.54 34.19 -4.04
N ARG A 143 10.78 34.61 -3.79
CA ARG A 143 11.72 35.09 -4.82
C ARG A 143 12.97 34.26 -5.02
N ARG A 144 13.24 33.22 -4.21
CA ARG A 144 14.44 32.36 -4.40
C ARG A 144 14.27 31.21 -5.39
N TYR A 145 13.05 30.78 -5.67
CA TYR A 145 12.82 29.52 -6.38
C TYR A 145 12.92 29.60 -7.90
N LEU A 146 12.81 30.80 -8.46
CA LEU A 146 12.72 31.02 -9.90
C LEU A 146 13.96 31.78 -10.38
N LYS A 147 14.74 31.16 -11.27
CA LYS A 147 15.75 31.86 -12.05
C LYS A 147 15.22 31.99 -13.47
N ASN A 148 14.99 33.22 -13.94
CA ASN A 148 14.38 33.51 -15.24
C ASN A 148 12.98 32.87 -15.45
N GLY A 149 12.23 32.65 -14.36
CA GLY A 149 10.90 32.01 -14.43
C GLY A 149 10.92 30.47 -14.47
N GLU A 150 12.09 29.84 -14.36
CA GLU A 150 12.24 28.38 -14.27
C GLU A 150 12.69 27.94 -12.87
N ILE A 151 12.20 26.80 -12.40
CA ILE A 151 12.64 26.16 -11.16
C ILE A 151 13.95 25.42 -11.44
N LEU A 152 15.01 25.78 -10.69
CA LEU A 152 16.31 25.12 -10.78
C LEU A 152 16.26 23.69 -10.21
N PRO A 153 17.10 22.74 -10.68
CA PRO A 153 17.12 21.38 -10.16
C PRO A 153 17.35 21.27 -8.64
N SER A 154 18.23 22.11 -8.07
CA SER A 154 18.47 22.15 -6.62
C SER A 154 17.22 22.53 -5.83
N THR A 155 16.50 23.54 -6.31
CA THR A 155 15.22 23.97 -5.75
C THR A 155 14.15 22.90 -5.91
N ALA A 156 14.09 22.27 -7.09
CA ALA A 156 13.14 21.19 -7.36
C ALA A 156 13.37 20.02 -6.41
N LYS A 157 14.62 19.70 -6.07
CA LYS A 157 14.93 18.67 -5.06
C LYS A 157 14.26 18.96 -3.71
N GLU A 158 14.42 20.19 -3.19
CA GLU A 158 13.82 20.61 -1.92
C GLU A 158 12.29 20.58 -1.96
N ILE A 159 11.70 21.14 -3.03
CA ILE A 159 10.25 21.16 -3.24
C ILE A 159 9.69 19.73 -3.30
N ILE A 160 10.32 18.84 -4.08
CA ILE A 160 9.86 17.46 -4.23
C ILE A 160 9.91 16.74 -2.88
N SER A 161 11.01 16.88 -2.15
CA SER A 161 11.16 16.26 -0.83
C SER A 161 10.08 16.73 0.15
N HIS A 162 9.78 18.03 0.17
CA HIS A 162 8.78 18.61 1.07
C HIS A 162 7.34 18.24 0.70
N LEU A 163 7.02 18.17 -0.60
CA LEU A 163 5.66 17.95 -1.10
C LEU A 163 5.28 16.48 -1.25
N PHE A 164 6.23 15.62 -1.63
CA PHE A 164 5.98 14.20 -1.95
C PHE A 164 6.61 13.22 -0.94
N PHE A 165 7.30 13.72 0.09
CA PHE A 165 7.97 12.93 1.14
C PHE A 165 9.11 12.02 0.69
N ILE A 166 9.69 12.26 -0.49
CA ILE A 166 10.71 11.40 -1.06
C ILE A 166 11.79 12.21 -1.80
N GLU A 167 13.03 11.74 -1.71
CA GLU A 167 14.12 12.25 -2.53
C GLU A 167 14.16 11.54 -3.90
N MET A 168 14.34 12.33 -4.97
CA MET A 168 14.52 11.78 -6.31
C MET A 168 15.99 11.46 -6.59
N PRO A 169 16.27 10.34 -7.29
CA PRO A 169 17.63 9.98 -7.68
C PRO A 169 18.17 10.91 -8.77
N GLU A 170 19.47 10.88 -9.02
CA GLU A 170 20.13 11.76 -9.99
C GLU A 170 19.63 11.56 -11.44
N ASP A 171 19.34 10.30 -11.82
CA ASP A 171 18.83 9.96 -13.14
C ASP A 171 17.44 10.56 -13.43
N PHE A 172 16.65 10.89 -12.40
CA PHE A 172 15.42 11.67 -12.54
C PHE A 172 15.72 13.09 -13.08
N PHE A 173 16.64 13.81 -12.46
CA PHE A 173 16.98 15.18 -12.90
C PHE A 173 17.66 15.15 -14.28
N GLN A 174 18.51 14.16 -14.51
CA GLN A 174 19.16 13.97 -15.82
C GLN A 174 18.17 13.65 -16.93
N LEU A 175 17.08 12.93 -16.65
CA LEU A 175 16.03 12.70 -17.64
C LEU A 175 15.31 14.01 -18.01
N TYR A 176 15.05 14.88 -17.04
CA TYR A 176 14.47 16.19 -17.33
C TYR A 176 15.38 17.01 -18.26
N GLU A 177 16.69 17.05 -18.00
CA GLU A 177 17.67 17.71 -18.87
C GLU A 177 17.73 17.08 -20.27
N PHE A 178 17.68 15.74 -20.36
CA PHE A 178 17.58 15.04 -21.64
C PHE A 178 16.32 15.47 -22.40
N CYS A 179 15.16 15.51 -21.74
CA CYS A 179 13.90 15.95 -22.34
C CYS A 179 13.94 17.42 -22.77
N LYS A 180 14.60 18.29 -22.00
CA LYS A 180 14.84 19.70 -22.36
C LYS A 180 15.70 19.82 -23.62
N SER A 181 16.70 18.95 -23.79
CA SER A 181 17.53 18.90 -25.01
C SER A 181 16.76 18.46 -26.27
N ILE A 182 15.64 17.74 -26.10
CA ILE A 182 14.75 17.32 -27.20
C ILE A 182 13.72 18.41 -27.51
N CYS A 183 13.09 18.96 -26.48
CA CYS A 183 12.02 19.96 -26.60
C CYS A 183 12.13 20.97 -25.46
N GLU A 184 12.87 22.05 -25.69
CA GLU A 184 13.11 23.08 -24.66
C GLU A 184 11.83 23.76 -24.17
N ARG A 185 10.85 23.97 -25.07
CA ARG A 185 9.61 24.70 -24.75
C ARG A 185 8.62 23.89 -23.93
N ASP A 186 8.66 22.57 -24.04
CA ASP A 186 7.76 21.62 -23.40
C ASP A 186 8.48 20.29 -23.13
N PRO A 187 9.40 20.26 -22.13
CA PRO A 187 10.17 19.06 -21.81
C PRO A 187 9.29 17.91 -21.31
N LEU A 188 8.19 18.21 -20.60
CA LEU A 188 7.32 17.19 -20.01
C LEU A 188 6.63 16.30 -21.08
N ASN A 189 6.41 16.85 -22.28
CA ASN A 189 5.86 16.13 -23.42
C ASN A 189 6.89 15.77 -24.51
N ALA A 190 8.19 15.87 -24.21
CA ALA A 190 9.26 15.59 -25.17
C ALA A 190 9.21 14.15 -25.73
N LEU A 191 8.64 13.20 -24.98
CA LEU A 191 8.55 11.78 -25.34
C LEU A 191 7.19 11.39 -25.97
N LYS A 192 6.39 12.35 -26.44
CA LYS A 192 5.06 12.09 -27.02
C LYS A 192 5.05 11.13 -28.21
N ILE A 193 6.17 11.01 -28.95
CA ILE A 193 6.29 10.12 -30.11
C ILE A 193 6.24 8.63 -29.76
N VAL A 194 6.55 8.29 -28.50
CA VAL A 194 6.38 6.95 -27.93
C VAL A 194 5.18 6.89 -26.98
N HIS A 195 4.31 7.91 -27.05
CA HIS A 195 3.13 8.09 -26.20
C HIS A 195 3.44 8.18 -24.70
N LEU A 196 4.58 8.76 -24.33
CA LEU A 196 4.96 8.96 -22.93
C LEU A 196 4.94 10.46 -22.57
N GLN A 197 4.58 10.74 -21.32
CA GLN A 197 4.59 12.06 -20.71
C GLN A 197 5.21 11.98 -19.31
N LEU A 198 6.11 12.89 -18.98
CA LEU A 198 6.67 13.06 -17.65
C LEU A 198 5.60 13.69 -16.75
N VAL A 199 5.37 13.12 -15.58
CA VAL A 199 4.30 13.49 -14.64
C VAL A 199 4.75 13.31 -13.20
N GLY A 200 3.89 13.66 -12.24
CA GLY A 200 4.13 13.42 -10.82
C GLY A 200 5.17 14.40 -10.31
N PRO A 201 6.27 13.95 -9.70
CA PRO A 201 7.34 14.85 -9.27
C PRO A 201 7.92 15.73 -10.38
N TYR A 202 7.84 15.33 -11.66
CA TYR A 202 8.27 16.18 -12.77
C TYR A 202 7.37 17.41 -12.99
N ASP A 203 6.12 17.38 -12.51
CA ASP A 203 5.19 18.50 -12.67
C ASP A 203 5.70 19.76 -11.94
N VAL A 204 6.65 19.62 -11.01
CA VAL A 204 7.42 20.74 -10.41
C VAL A 204 8.10 21.60 -11.47
N PHE A 205 8.58 21.02 -12.56
CA PHE A 205 9.19 21.76 -13.65
C PHE A 205 8.16 22.36 -14.63
N GLY A 206 6.87 22.11 -14.41
CA GLY A 206 5.79 22.65 -15.22
C GLY A 206 5.67 24.16 -15.10
N LYS A 207 5.38 24.83 -16.22
CA LYS A 207 5.12 26.27 -16.22
C LYS A 207 3.93 26.60 -15.31
N GLY A 208 4.12 27.56 -14.41
CA GLY A 208 3.09 27.97 -13.47
C GLY A 208 2.88 27.04 -12.27
N PHE A 209 3.75 26.03 -12.05
CA PHE A 209 3.63 25.08 -10.94
C PHE A 209 3.41 25.74 -9.56
N ILE A 210 4.18 26.78 -9.22
CA ILE A 210 4.06 27.50 -7.95
C ILE A 210 2.67 28.14 -7.75
N ASN A 211 2.03 28.55 -8.84
CA ASN A 211 0.71 29.18 -8.84
C ASN A 211 -0.42 28.17 -9.12
N ALA A 212 -0.08 26.90 -9.36
CA ALA A 212 -1.05 25.85 -9.57
C ALA A 212 -1.83 25.60 -8.28
N LYS A 213 -3.06 25.11 -8.43
CA LYS A 213 -3.99 24.91 -7.34
C LYS A 213 -4.10 23.43 -6.96
N VAL A 214 -4.29 23.16 -5.67
CA VAL A 214 -4.48 21.81 -5.11
C VAL A 214 -5.43 21.87 -3.91
N GLU A 215 -6.09 20.76 -3.58
CA GLU A 215 -7.00 20.66 -2.42
C GLU A 215 -6.25 20.93 -1.10
N ASN A 216 -5.14 20.22 -0.87
CA ASN A 216 -4.29 20.34 0.31
C ASN A 216 -2.96 19.62 0.09
N LYS A 217 -2.05 19.64 1.08
CA LYS A 217 -0.76 18.94 1.01
C LYS A 217 -0.92 17.42 0.84
N GLU A 218 -1.84 16.81 1.58
CA GLU A 218 -2.10 15.36 1.54
C GLU A 218 -2.52 14.89 0.14
N ALA A 219 -3.28 15.69 -0.60
CA ALA A 219 -3.71 15.36 -1.96
C ALA A 219 -2.52 15.12 -2.91
N LEU A 220 -1.38 15.78 -2.70
CA LEU A 220 -0.16 15.59 -3.50
C LEU A 220 0.40 14.18 -3.38
N LEU A 221 0.19 13.48 -2.26
CA LEU A 221 0.61 12.08 -2.08
C LEU A 221 -0.16 11.12 -3.00
N ARG A 222 -1.30 11.56 -3.53
CA ARG A 222 -2.12 10.84 -4.52
C ARG A 222 -1.89 11.31 -5.96
N HIS A 223 -1.08 12.34 -6.16
CA HIS A 223 -0.82 12.88 -7.49
C HIS A 223 -0.19 11.81 -8.38
N TRP A 224 -0.89 11.44 -9.46
CA TRP A 224 -0.50 10.35 -10.37
C TRP A 224 -0.31 8.98 -9.70
N ARG A 225 -0.91 8.76 -8.53
CA ARG A 225 -0.93 7.45 -7.87
C ARG A 225 -2.10 6.62 -8.39
N TYR A 226 -1.80 5.64 -9.23
CA TYR A 226 -2.80 4.75 -9.82
C TYR A 226 -3.40 3.81 -8.79
N TYR A 227 -4.55 3.23 -9.14
CA TYR A 227 -5.33 2.38 -8.26
C TYR A 227 -4.49 1.27 -7.61
N TYR A 228 -3.57 0.62 -8.34
CA TYR A 228 -2.75 -0.47 -7.82
C TYR A 228 -1.34 -0.05 -7.36
N ASP A 229 -1.06 1.25 -7.25
CA ASP A 229 0.26 1.75 -6.84
C ASP A 229 0.39 1.69 -5.32
N PRO A 230 1.18 0.76 -4.77
CA PRO A 230 1.48 0.75 -3.34
C PRO A 230 2.36 1.96 -2.97
N PRO A 231 2.51 2.30 -1.68
CA PRO A 231 3.33 3.43 -1.24
C PRO A 231 4.77 3.44 -1.77
N GLU A 232 5.35 2.26 -1.93
CA GLU A 232 6.71 2.02 -2.45
C GLU A 232 6.88 2.46 -3.90
N PHE A 233 5.79 2.52 -4.67
CA PHE A 233 5.80 2.86 -6.09
C PHE A 233 5.39 4.33 -6.29
N GLN A 234 6.31 5.12 -6.84
CA GLN A 234 6.07 6.52 -7.20
C GLN A 234 6.11 6.70 -8.71
N THR A 235 4.94 6.91 -9.30
CA THR A 235 4.80 7.24 -10.73
C THR A 235 5.55 8.53 -11.09
N VAL A 236 6.30 8.48 -12.18
CA VAL A 236 7.03 9.60 -12.77
C VAL A 236 6.80 9.74 -14.28
N ILE A 237 6.33 8.70 -14.96
CA ILE A 237 5.97 8.76 -16.38
C ILE A 237 4.65 8.03 -16.58
N LYS A 238 3.72 8.64 -17.30
CA LYS A 238 2.51 7.96 -17.78
C LYS A 238 2.58 7.75 -19.29
N SER A 239 1.87 6.74 -19.77
CA SER A 239 1.54 6.60 -21.17
C SER A 239 0.12 7.08 -21.43
N ASN A 240 -0.10 7.70 -22.59
CA ASN A 240 -1.43 8.16 -23.03
C ASN A 240 -2.27 7.02 -23.64
N THR A 241 -2.06 5.78 -23.18
CA THR A 241 -2.76 4.58 -23.65
C THR A 241 -3.88 4.16 -22.71
N LYS A 242 -4.90 3.50 -23.26
CA LYS A 242 -6.11 3.07 -22.50
C LYS A 242 -5.84 1.99 -21.45
N ASP A 243 -4.71 1.30 -21.54
CA ASP A 243 -4.32 0.28 -20.57
C ASP A 243 -3.75 0.88 -19.27
N GLY A 244 -3.57 2.21 -19.21
CA GLY A 244 -3.03 2.88 -18.04
C GLY A 244 -1.58 2.50 -17.78
N LEU A 245 -0.80 2.26 -18.83
CA LEU A 245 0.64 2.00 -18.71
C LEU A 245 1.33 3.22 -18.10
N HIS A 246 2.09 3.00 -17.04
CA HIS A 246 2.88 4.03 -16.38
C HIS A 246 4.12 3.41 -15.74
N PHE A 247 5.09 4.27 -15.42
CA PHE A 247 6.39 3.90 -14.87
C PHE A 247 6.66 4.69 -13.60
N GLY A 248 7.23 4.01 -12.62
CA GLY A 248 7.50 4.58 -11.31
C GLY A 248 8.75 4.00 -10.67
N TYR A 249 9.37 4.82 -9.84
CA TYR A 249 10.47 4.38 -8.97
C TYR A 249 9.92 3.52 -7.84
N TRP A 250 10.56 2.39 -7.58
CA TRP A 250 10.28 1.52 -6.44
C TRP A 250 11.29 1.76 -5.31
N ARG A 251 10.80 2.03 -4.10
CA ARG A 251 11.61 2.17 -2.88
C ARG A 251 11.12 1.17 -1.84
N ASP A 252 12.01 0.31 -1.36
CA ASP A 252 11.70 -0.55 -0.21
C ASP A 252 11.67 0.26 1.11
N ASP A 253 12.40 1.37 1.16
CA ASP A 253 12.43 2.32 2.25
C ASP A 253 12.52 3.76 1.70
N VAL A 254 11.83 4.72 2.34
CA VAL A 254 11.78 6.11 1.90
C VAL A 254 13.09 6.87 2.07
N PHE A 255 13.95 6.43 2.99
CA PHE A 255 15.27 7.03 3.22
C PHE A 255 16.35 6.42 2.31
N GLU A 256 16.02 5.33 1.62
CA GLU A 256 16.89 4.70 0.65
C GLU A 256 16.62 5.18 -0.78
N LYS A 257 17.61 4.98 -1.65
CA LYS A 257 17.45 5.24 -3.08
C LYS A 257 16.48 4.24 -3.70
N PRO A 258 15.78 4.61 -4.79
CA PRO A 258 15.03 3.64 -5.57
C PRO A 258 15.89 2.44 -5.98
N VAL A 259 15.32 1.24 -5.85
CA VAL A 259 15.99 -0.01 -6.22
C VAL A 259 15.92 -0.24 -7.73
N PHE A 260 14.79 0.12 -8.32
CA PHE A 260 14.53 0.02 -9.75
C PHE A 260 13.40 0.95 -10.17
N VAL A 261 13.25 1.11 -11.48
CA VAL A 261 12.03 1.60 -12.10
C VAL A 261 11.23 0.39 -12.59
N ALA A 262 9.93 0.40 -12.29
CA ALA A 262 8.99 -0.64 -12.70
C ALA A 262 7.87 -0.03 -13.56
N LYS A 263 7.15 -0.91 -14.26
CA LYS A 263 5.95 -0.56 -15.02
C LYS A 263 4.72 -1.30 -14.50
N ASN A 264 3.56 -0.65 -14.55
CA ASN A 264 2.25 -1.27 -14.35
C ASN A 264 1.27 -0.80 -15.42
N LYS A 265 0.24 -1.61 -15.68
CA LYS A 265 -0.92 -1.26 -16.51
C LYS A 265 -2.15 -1.22 -15.61
N ALA A 266 -2.49 -0.03 -15.11
CA ALA A 266 -3.48 0.14 -14.05
C ALA A 266 -4.89 -0.36 -14.42
N ALA A 267 -5.24 -0.34 -15.71
CA ALA A 267 -6.52 -0.84 -16.19
C ALA A 267 -6.57 -2.37 -16.35
N VAL A 268 -5.44 -3.06 -16.22
CA VAL A 268 -5.32 -4.50 -16.48
C VAL A 268 -5.25 -5.29 -15.18
N ASN A 269 -4.24 -5.03 -14.34
CA ASN A 269 -4.00 -5.79 -13.11
C ASN A 269 -3.07 -5.03 -12.15
N CYS A 270 -2.81 -5.63 -10.98
CA CYS A 270 -1.90 -5.10 -9.96
C CYS A 270 -0.43 -5.49 -10.15
N ILE A 271 -0.06 -6.10 -11.28
CA ILE A 271 1.31 -6.59 -11.48
C ILE A 271 2.26 -5.43 -11.75
N ILE A 272 3.28 -5.31 -10.92
CA ILE A 272 4.35 -4.31 -11.03
C ILE A 272 5.59 -5.05 -11.54
N ASP A 273 5.99 -4.74 -12.76
CA ASP A 273 7.10 -5.39 -13.46
C ASP A 273 8.38 -4.54 -13.35
N PRO A 274 9.40 -4.95 -12.58
CA PRO A 274 10.70 -4.28 -12.56
C PRO A 274 11.36 -4.31 -13.95
N VAL A 275 11.90 -3.19 -14.41
CA VAL A 275 12.43 -3.06 -15.78
C VAL A 275 13.95 -2.87 -15.79
N ALA A 276 14.46 -1.88 -15.04
CA ALA A 276 15.88 -1.57 -14.93
C ALA A 276 16.14 -0.79 -13.62
N GLU A 277 17.40 -0.69 -13.19
CA GLU A 277 17.74 0.02 -11.95
C GLU A 277 17.50 1.55 -12.02
N ASN A 278 17.44 2.10 -13.24
CA ASN A 278 17.29 3.54 -13.49
C ASN A 278 16.29 3.82 -14.62
N ILE A 279 15.89 5.08 -14.76
CA ILE A 279 14.87 5.50 -15.73
C ILE A 279 15.34 5.42 -17.18
N PHE A 280 16.64 5.60 -17.45
CA PHE A 280 17.20 5.52 -18.80
C PHE A 280 17.20 4.10 -19.34
N GLY A 281 17.62 3.12 -18.54
CA GLY A 281 17.53 1.70 -18.88
C GLY A 281 16.09 1.29 -19.17
N THR A 282 15.15 1.78 -18.35
CA THR A 282 13.71 1.54 -18.53
C THR A 282 13.18 2.11 -19.84
N LEU A 283 13.56 3.34 -20.17
CA LEU A 283 13.18 3.96 -21.44
C LEU A 283 13.82 3.28 -22.65
N ASP A 284 15.08 2.82 -22.57
CA ASP A 284 15.70 2.06 -23.67
C ASP A 284 14.95 0.77 -23.96
N VAL A 285 14.55 0.04 -22.91
CA VAL A 285 13.70 -1.17 -23.03
C VAL A 285 12.38 -0.81 -23.70
N HIS A 286 11.71 0.24 -23.21
CA HIS A 286 10.42 0.65 -23.77
C HIS A 286 10.53 1.06 -25.24
N PHE A 287 11.56 1.83 -25.60
CA PHE A 287 11.77 2.26 -26.98
C PHE A 287 12.09 1.07 -27.89
N GLU A 288 12.82 0.07 -27.40
CA GLU A 288 13.03 -1.19 -28.12
C GLU A 288 11.72 -1.94 -28.36
N GLU A 289 10.87 -2.07 -27.34
CA GLU A 289 9.54 -2.69 -27.46
C GLU A 289 8.66 -1.92 -28.46
N LYS A 290 8.65 -0.59 -28.39
CA LYS A 290 7.91 0.27 -29.33
C LYS A 290 8.42 0.13 -30.75
N LEU A 291 9.74 0.06 -30.98
CA LEU A 291 10.32 -0.14 -32.31
C LEU A 291 9.87 -1.45 -32.98
N LYS A 292 9.68 -2.51 -32.19
CA LYS A 292 9.20 -3.82 -32.69
C LYS A 292 7.74 -3.74 -33.15
N LEU A 293 6.94 -2.87 -32.54
CA LEU A 293 5.51 -2.69 -32.82
C LEU A 293 5.21 -1.51 -33.77
N ALA A 294 6.19 -0.64 -34.01
CA ALA A 294 6.03 0.60 -34.76
C ALA A 294 5.77 0.37 -36.26
N THR A 295 4.95 1.25 -36.83
CA THR A 295 4.74 1.32 -38.29
C THR A 295 6.01 1.80 -39.01
N PRO A 296 6.16 1.58 -40.33
CA PRO A 296 7.33 2.05 -41.08
C PRO A 296 7.64 3.54 -40.91
N PHE A 297 6.61 4.38 -40.75
CA PHE A 297 6.74 5.83 -40.56
C PHE A 297 7.24 6.22 -39.16
N GLU A 298 6.89 5.44 -38.13
CA GLU A 298 7.27 5.69 -36.73
C GLU A 298 8.66 5.14 -36.39
N LYS A 299 9.12 4.11 -37.13
CA LYS A 299 10.40 3.45 -36.86
C LYS A 299 11.58 4.40 -36.85
N THR A 300 11.72 5.25 -37.88
CA THR A 300 12.87 6.15 -38.02
C THR A 300 12.93 7.18 -36.88
N PRO A 301 11.85 7.93 -36.57
CA PRO A 301 11.86 8.85 -35.44
C PRO A 301 12.11 8.18 -34.08
N ILE A 302 11.51 7.03 -33.81
CA ILE A 302 11.73 6.31 -32.54
C ILE A 302 13.18 5.81 -32.44
N ALA A 303 13.76 5.34 -33.56
CA ALA A 303 15.16 4.90 -33.59
C ALA A 303 16.12 6.06 -33.32
N GLN A 304 15.86 7.23 -33.90
CA GLN A 304 16.65 8.44 -33.64
C GLN A 304 16.53 8.88 -32.16
N LEU A 305 15.33 8.88 -31.59
CA LEU A 305 15.11 9.19 -30.18
C LEU A 305 15.88 8.22 -29.27
N ARG A 306 15.78 6.91 -29.55
CA ARG A 306 16.53 5.88 -28.81
C ARG A 306 18.04 6.08 -28.93
N GLN A 307 18.54 6.45 -30.11
CA GLN A 307 19.96 6.73 -30.28
C GLN A 307 20.41 7.96 -29.47
N LYS A 308 19.61 9.03 -29.44
CA LYS A 308 19.89 10.19 -28.57
C LYS A 308 19.95 9.80 -27.09
N LEU A 309 19.00 8.96 -26.64
CA LEU A 309 18.99 8.45 -25.27
C LEU A 309 20.26 7.66 -24.95
N LYS A 310 20.71 6.78 -25.85
CA LYS A 310 21.95 6.01 -25.68
C LYS A 310 23.20 6.90 -25.64
N SER A 311 23.28 7.90 -26.52
CA SER A 311 24.39 8.85 -26.52
C SER A 311 24.45 9.65 -25.22
N PHE A 312 23.30 10.15 -24.74
CA PHE A 312 23.22 10.89 -23.48
C PHE A 312 23.61 10.02 -22.28
N ALA A 313 23.08 8.80 -22.20
CA ALA A 313 23.45 7.85 -21.15
C ALA A 313 24.95 7.54 -21.14
N LYS A 314 25.55 7.34 -22.32
CA LYS A 314 27.00 7.11 -22.45
C LYS A 314 27.82 8.31 -21.97
N GLU A 315 27.44 9.53 -22.35
CA GLU A 315 28.13 10.76 -21.93
C GLU A 315 28.09 10.95 -20.41
N ARG A 316 26.98 10.57 -19.77
CA ARG A 316 26.76 10.71 -18.33
C ARG A 316 27.11 9.46 -17.51
N ASN A 317 27.67 8.42 -18.13
CA ASN A 317 27.99 7.13 -17.50
C ASN A 317 26.78 6.45 -16.81
N ILE A 318 25.61 6.53 -17.43
CA ILE A 318 24.38 5.89 -16.96
C ILE A 318 24.26 4.52 -17.62
N THR A 319 24.10 3.46 -16.81
CA THR A 319 23.89 2.10 -17.35
C THR A 319 22.51 1.96 -17.97
N LEU A 320 22.41 1.17 -19.04
CA LEU A 320 21.15 0.80 -19.69
C LEU A 320 20.81 -0.68 -19.49
N GLU A 321 21.45 -1.34 -18.52
CA GLU A 321 21.26 -2.76 -18.27
C GLU A 321 19.88 -3.07 -17.69
N LYS A 322 19.23 -4.10 -18.24
CA LYS A 322 17.90 -4.57 -17.81
C LYS A 322 17.94 -5.40 -16.52
N ARG A 323 19.12 -5.87 -16.12
CA ARG A 323 19.33 -6.79 -14.98
C ARG A 323 20.59 -6.41 -14.22
N ALA A 324 20.59 -5.20 -13.66
CA ALA A 324 21.71 -4.72 -12.88
C ALA A 324 21.97 -5.58 -11.63
N GLU A 325 23.21 -5.58 -11.15
CA GLU A 325 23.64 -6.32 -9.97
C GLU A 325 22.83 -5.94 -8.72
N ASN A 326 22.52 -4.64 -8.55
CA ASN A 326 21.71 -4.13 -7.43
C ASN A 326 20.31 -4.76 -7.39
N MET A 327 19.65 -4.90 -8.56
CA MET A 327 18.34 -5.54 -8.63
C MET A 327 18.41 -7.02 -8.22
N GLN A 328 19.47 -7.72 -8.64
CA GLN A 328 19.69 -9.12 -8.28
C GLN A 328 20.06 -9.27 -6.79
N ALA A 329 20.79 -8.30 -6.22
CA ALA A 329 21.11 -8.26 -4.81
C ALA A 329 19.84 -8.08 -3.97
N ARG A 330 18.99 -7.11 -4.33
CA ARG A 330 17.69 -6.91 -3.67
C ARG A 330 16.77 -8.12 -3.82
N GLU A 331 16.78 -8.78 -4.97
CA GLU A 331 16.02 -10.00 -5.20
C GLU A 331 16.35 -11.10 -4.18
N ARG A 332 17.63 -11.24 -3.77
CA ARG A 332 18.07 -12.20 -2.75
C ARG A 332 17.61 -11.85 -1.33
N GLU A 333 17.19 -10.61 -1.10
CA GLU A 333 16.66 -10.13 0.18
C GLU A 333 15.12 -10.03 0.18
N THR A 334 14.47 -10.33 -0.95
CA THR A 334 13.01 -10.31 -1.05
C THR A 334 12.41 -11.48 -0.27
N VAL A 335 11.57 -11.19 0.73
CA VAL A 335 10.99 -12.21 1.62
C VAL A 335 9.67 -12.79 1.08
N ALA A 336 8.90 -11.99 0.35
CA ALA A 336 7.64 -12.41 -0.28
C ALA A 336 7.39 -11.63 -1.57
N ARG A 337 6.68 -12.24 -2.52
CA ARG A 337 6.36 -11.62 -3.83
C ARG A 337 5.05 -10.85 -3.85
N THR A 338 4.18 -11.10 -2.87
CA THR A 338 2.81 -10.56 -2.81
C THR A 338 2.02 -10.80 -4.11
N PHE A 339 0.83 -10.18 -4.22
CA PHE A 339 0.01 -10.18 -5.41
C PHE A 339 0.57 -9.28 -6.52
N HIS A 340 1.24 -8.17 -6.17
CA HIS A 340 1.79 -7.22 -7.13
C HIS A 340 3.14 -7.65 -7.74
N LYS A 341 3.77 -8.73 -7.25
CA LYS A 341 4.97 -9.38 -7.81
C LYS A 341 6.29 -8.62 -7.74
N ALA A 342 6.28 -7.31 -7.48
CA ALA A 342 7.52 -6.58 -7.17
C ALA A 342 8.23 -7.16 -5.92
N GLY A 343 7.46 -7.70 -4.98
CA GLY A 343 7.95 -8.28 -3.73
C GLY A 343 8.36 -7.26 -2.68
N ILE A 344 8.49 -7.72 -1.44
CA ILE A 344 8.76 -6.89 -0.26
C ILE A 344 10.10 -7.27 0.38
N VAL A 345 10.78 -6.26 0.92
CA VAL A 345 12.02 -6.40 1.69
C VAL A 345 11.79 -5.80 3.07
N VAL A 346 12.15 -6.57 4.09
CA VAL A 346 12.11 -6.19 5.50
C VAL A 346 13.39 -6.67 6.18
N PRO A 347 13.77 -6.11 7.35
CA PRO A 347 14.83 -6.68 8.15
C PRO A 347 14.54 -8.16 8.45
N TYR A 348 15.40 -9.04 7.96
CA TYR A 348 15.24 -10.49 8.09
C TYR A 348 16.56 -11.15 8.43
N ASP A 349 16.63 -11.77 9.61
CA ASP A 349 17.80 -12.53 10.02
C ASP A 349 17.67 -13.98 9.55
N LYS A 350 18.45 -14.33 8.52
CA LYS A 350 18.48 -15.68 7.93
C LYS A 350 18.91 -16.76 8.92
N LYS A 351 19.65 -16.44 10.00
CA LYS A 351 20.09 -17.42 11.00
C LYS A 351 18.98 -17.73 12.01
N THR A 352 18.36 -16.69 12.55
CA THR A 352 17.29 -16.85 13.55
C THR A 352 15.92 -17.06 12.93
N GLN A 353 15.79 -16.81 11.62
CA GLN A 353 14.53 -16.83 10.85
C GLN A 353 13.53 -15.81 11.40
N LEU A 354 14.02 -14.68 11.92
CA LEU A 354 13.23 -13.61 12.52
C LEU A 354 13.03 -12.47 11.53
N GLY A 355 11.83 -11.93 11.46
CA GLY A 355 11.46 -10.79 10.61
C GLY A 355 10.37 -11.12 9.59
N TYR A 356 10.22 -12.40 9.23
CA TYR A 356 9.23 -12.88 8.28
C TYR A 356 8.91 -14.37 8.45
N ARG A 357 7.63 -14.69 8.39
CA ARG A 357 7.11 -16.04 8.13
C ARG A 357 6.00 -16.01 7.06
N ASN A 358 5.77 -17.13 6.39
CA ASN A 358 4.68 -17.23 5.41
C ASN A 358 3.30 -17.03 6.05
N LEU A 359 2.37 -16.50 5.25
CA LEU A 359 0.94 -16.47 5.61
C LEU A 359 0.40 -17.87 5.89
N ALA A 360 -0.64 -17.93 6.73
CA ALA A 360 -1.32 -19.18 7.08
C ALA A 360 -2.09 -19.83 5.91
N VAL A 361 -2.20 -19.12 4.79
CA VAL A 361 -2.89 -19.53 3.56
C VAL A 361 -1.99 -19.25 2.36
N SER A 362 -2.15 -20.03 1.29
CA SER A 362 -1.48 -19.74 0.01
C SER A 362 -2.12 -18.57 -0.72
N ASN A 363 -1.39 -17.95 -1.65
CA ASN A 363 -1.93 -16.87 -2.50
C ASN A 363 -3.19 -17.30 -3.25
N SER A 364 -3.27 -18.56 -3.70
CA SER A 364 -4.45 -19.06 -4.43
C SER A 364 -5.68 -19.17 -3.52
N GLU A 365 -5.48 -19.54 -2.26
CA GLU A 365 -6.56 -19.64 -1.26
C GLU A 365 -7.02 -18.25 -0.85
N LEU A 366 -6.09 -17.32 -0.64
CA LEU A 366 -6.41 -15.93 -0.33
C LEU A 366 -7.16 -15.25 -1.49
N GLN A 367 -6.74 -15.44 -2.74
CA GLN A 367 -7.47 -14.93 -3.91
C GLN A 367 -8.89 -15.50 -4.01
N LYS A 368 -9.05 -16.82 -3.80
CA LYS A 368 -10.39 -17.44 -3.76
C LYS A 368 -11.24 -16.87 -2.63
N LEU A 369 -10.65 -16.64 -1.47
CA LEU A 369 -11.34 -16.08 -0.31
C LEU A 369 -11.83 -14.65 -0.58
N LEU A 370 -10.97 -13.81 -1.15
CA LEU A 370 -11.30 -12.43 -1.49
C LEU A 370 -12.36 -12.35 -2.58
N LYS A 371 -12.28 -13.23 -3.58
CA LYS A 371 -13.32 -13.36 -4.59
C LYS A 371 -14.68 -13.75 -3.99
N GLN A 372 -14.70 -14.67 -3.02
CA GLN A 372 -15.94 -15.01 -2.31
C GLN A 372 -16.51 -13.83 -1.53
N ILE A 373 -15.67 -12.95 -0.99
CA ILE A 373 -16.08 -11.73 -0.28
C ILE A 373 -16.67 -10.70 -1.26
N GLU A 374 -16.02 -10.51 -2.40
CA GLU A 374 -16.42 -9.56 -3.44
C GLU A 374 -17.74 -9.98 -4.13
N ASP A 375 -17.82 -11.23 -4.56
CA ASP A 375 -18.96 -11.78 -5.30
C ASP A 375 -20.19 -12.10 -4.40
N ALA A 376 -20.08 -11.91 -3.07
CA ALA A 376 -21.16 -12.22 -2.13
C ALA A 376 -22.39 -11.33 -2.39
N PRO A 377 -23.56 -11.90 -2.72
CA PRO A 377 -24.75 -11.13 -3.12
C PRO A 377 -25.46 -10.44 -1.94
N ALA A 378 -25.14 -10.83 -0.71
CA ALA A 378 -25.74 -10.30 0.50
C ALA A 378 -24.72 -10.27 1.65
N LEU A 379 -24.93 -9.36 2.62
CA LEU A 379 -24.07 -9.19 3.80
C LEU A 379 -23.90 -10.49 4.59
N GLU A 380 -24.97 -11.29 4.72
CA GLU A 380 -24.93 -12.60 5.40
C GLU A 380 -23.99 -13.60 4.72
N ALA A 381 -24.02 -13.66 3.38
CA ALA A 381 -23.14 -14.56 2.61
C ALA A 381 -21.66 -14.17 2.74
N ARG A 382 -21.38 -12.89 3.01
CA ARG A 382 -20.03 -12.37 3.23
C ARG A 382 -19.46 -12.72 4.60
N LYS A 383 -20.30 -13.01 5.62
CA LYS A 383 -19.84 -13.26 7.00
C LYS A 383 -18.86 -14.42 7.11
N ILE A 384 -19.14 -15.54 6.44
CA ILE A 384 -18.29 -16.75 6.53
C ILE A 384 -16.92 -16.52 5.88
N PRO A 385 -16.83 -16.06 4.62
CA PRO A 385 -15.55 -15.68 4.02
C PRO A 385 -14.82 -14.59 4.82
N MET A 386 -15.53 -13.58 5.33
CA MET A 386 -14.92 -12.52 6.14
C MET A 386 -14.32 -13.07 7.45
N SER A 387 -15.02 -13.96 8.14
CA SER A 387 -14.51 -14.61 9.36
C SER A 387 -13.25 -15.45 9.10
N LYS A 388 -13.17 -16.11 7.94
CA LYS A 388 -11.93 -16.80 7.55
C LYS A 388 -10.80 -15.82 7.28
N LEU A 389 -11.08 -14.67 6.66
CA LEU A 389 -10.09 -13.62 6.46
C LEU A 389 -9.63 -13.03 7.79
N ASP A 390 -10.54 -12.83 8.74
CA ASP A 390 -10.23 -12.35 10.09
C ASP A 390 -9.29 -13.31 10.84
N GLU A 391 -9.42 -14.62 10.63
CA GLU A 391 -8.48 -15.60 11.17
C GLU A 391 -7.09 -15.49 10.54
N VAL A 392 -7.00 -15.27 9.23
CA VAL A 392 -5.71 -15.02 8.54
C VAL A 392 -5.07 -13.73 9.08
N ILE A 393 -5.86 -12.68 9.27
CA ILE A 393 -5.41 -11.41 9.86
C ILE A 393 -4.90 -11.63 11.27
N ARG A 394 -5.67 -12.31 12.12
CA ARG A 394 -5.28 -12.61 13.51
C ARG A 394 -3.94 -13.33 13.57
N LEU A 395 -3.72 -14.31 12.68
CA LEU A 395 -2.46 -15.05 12.62
C LEU A 395 -1.29 -14.17 12.12
N ALA A 396 -1.52 -13.28 11.16
CA ALA A 396 -0.52 -12.32 10.71
C ALA A 396 -0.17 -11.27 11.78
N THR A 397 -1.15 -10.81 12.58
CA THR A 397 -0.90 -9.92 13.71
C THR A 397 -0.10 -10.60 14.82
N ILE A 398 -0.38 -11.88 15.13
CA ILE A 398 0.45 -12.66 16.07
C ILE A 398 1.89 -12.78 15.56
N ALA A 399 2.06 -12.97 14.24
CA ALA A 399 3.41 -12.99 13.66
C ALA A 399 4.12 -11.65 13.90
N ALA A 400 3.42 -10.53 13.74
CA ALA A 400 3.95 -9.20 14.05
C ALA A 400 4.31 -9.03 15.53
N ASP A 401 3.49 -9.50 16.48
CA ASP A 401 3.80 -9.49 17.92
C ASP A 401 5.07 -10.31 18.25
N GLU A 402 5.36 -11.32 17.42
CA GLU A 402 6.55 -12.17 17.49
C GLU A 402 7.70 -11.65 16.59
N CYS A 403 7.67 -10.37 16.22
CA CYS A 403 8.65 -9.65 15.41
C CYS A 403 8.78 -10.08 13.94
N ASP A 404 7.82 -10.83 13.39
CA ASP A 404 7.76 -11.15 11.96
C ASP A 404 6.92 -10.12 11.19
N PHE A 405 7.40 -8.88 11.18
CA PHE A 405 6.69 -7.73 10.61
C PHE A 405 6.41 -7.88 9.10
N GLY A 406 7.25 -8.61 8.36
CA GLY A 406 7.04 -8.87 6.94
C GLY A 406 5.76 -9.64 6.64
N THR A 407 5.27 -10.46 7.58
CA THR A 407 4.05 -11.27 7.38
C THR A 407 2.80 -10.40 7.32
N VAL A 408 2.70 -9.41 8.22
CA VAL A 408 1.58 -8.47 8.22
C VAL A 408 1.68 -7.48 7.04
N LEU A 409 2.92 -7.11 6.66
CA LEU A 409 3.17 -6.31 5.45
C LEU A 409 2.71 -7.04 4.18
N GLU A 410 3.06 -8.32 4.04
CA GLU A 410 2.62 -9.16 2.91
C GLU A 410 1.10 -9.20 2.81
N LEU A 411 0.41 -9.51 3.91
CA LEU A 411 -1.05 -9.58 3.91
C LEU A 411 -1.67 -8.23 3.56
N GLY A 412 -1.17 -7.13 4.12
CA GLY A 412 -1.62 -5.78 3.80
C GLY A 412 -1.51 -5.46 2.32
N HIS A 413 -0.37 -5.79 1.70
CA HIS A 413 -0.13 -5.61 0.26
C HIS A 413 -0.99 -6.52 -0.62
N ASP A 414 -1.20 -7.78 -0.24
CA ASP A 414 -2.07 -8.71 -0.96
C ASP A 414 -3.52 -8.21 -0.96
N LEU A 415 -4.02 -7.78 0.21
CA LEU A 415 -5.35 -7.19 0.32
C LEU A 415 -5.45 -5.86 -0.47
N PHE A 416 -4.45 -4.99 -0.38
CA PHE A 416 -4.40 -3.75 -1.17
C PHE A 416 -4.47 -4.02 -2.67
N SER A 417 -3.67 -4.97 -3.14
CA SER A 417 -3.53 -5.35 -4.56
C SER A 417 -4.75 -6.09 -5.11
N SER A 418 -5.57 -6.69 -4.24
CA SER A 418 -6.83 -7.34 -4.64
C SER A 418 -7.86 -6.36 -5.21
N GLY A 419 -7.82 -5.09 -4.77
CA GLY A 419 -8.82 -4.09 -5.15
C GLY A 419 -10.21 -4.31 -4.57
N VAL A 420 -10.40 -5.25 -3.64
CA VAL A 420 -11.70 -5.53 -3.03
C VAL A 420 -12.05 -4.43 -2.02
N PHE A 421 -13.07 -3.62 -2.34
CA PHE A 421 -13.46 -2.46 -1.52
C PHE A 421 -13.86 -2.84 -0.08
N SER A 422 -14.56 -3.95 0.10
CA SER A 422 -15.08 -4.38 1.41
C SER A 422 -14.01 -4.75 2.44
N VAL A 423 -12.73 -4.88 2.04
CA VAL A 423 -11.61 -5.13 2.96
C VAL A 423 -10.71 -3.91 3.13
N GLN A 424 -11.05 -2.75 2.56
CA GLN A 424 -10.20 -1.56 2.55
C GLN A 424 -9.81 -1.06 3.95
N THR A 425 -10.74 -1.08 4.91
CA THR A 425 -10.43 -0.72 6.31
C THR A 425 -9.40 -1.68 6.91
N LYS A 426 -9.48 -2.98 6.56
CA LYS A 426 -8.51 -3.99 7.02
C LYS A 426 -7.15 -3.77 6.36
N VAL A 427 -7.12 -3.40 5.08
CA VAL A 427 -5.88 -3.01 4.38
C VAL A 427 -5.19 -1.88 5.13
N LEU A 428 -5.92 -0.80 5.45
CA LEU A 428 -5.36 0.33 6.17
C LEU A 428 -4.80 -0.11 7.52
N ASN A 429 -5.56 -0.86 8.32
CA ASN A 429 -5.10 -1.32 9.63
C ASN A 429 -3.82 -2.17 9.55
N LEU A 430 -3.74 -3.11 8.60
CA LEU A 430 -2.57 -3.98 8.44
C LEU A 430 -1.33 -3.21 7.98
N LEU A 431 -1.49 -2.34 6.98
CA LEU A 431 -0.38 -1.54 6.47
C LEU A 431 0.06 -0.47 7.49
N SER A 432 -0.87 0.11 8.25
CA SER A 432 -0.54 0.98 9.39
C SER A 432 0.30 0.26 10.43
N LEU A 433 -0.12 -0.94 10.84
CA LEU A 433 0.66 -1.75 11.79
C LEU A 433 2.05 -2.08 11.23
N ALA A 434 2.10 -2.57 9.99
CA ALA A 434 3.35 -2.96 9.33
C ALA A 434 4.34 -1.80 9.21
N TYR A 435 3.90 -0.66 8.65
CA TYR A 435 4.77 0.50 8.44
C TYR A 435 5.20 1.14 9.74
N ASN A 436 4.36 1.14 10.79
CA ASN A 436 4.79 1.62 12.11
C ASN A 436 5.87 0.71 12.73
N LEU A 437 5.69 -0.61 12.69
CA LEU A 437 6.68 -1.56 13.22
C LEU A 437 8.00 -1.53 12.44
N LEU A 438 7.93 -1.27 11.13
CA LEU A 438 9.09 -1.10 10.25
C LEU A 438 9.67 0.33 10.23
N GLN A 439 9.07 1.27 10.99
CA GLN A 439 9.48 2.68 11.05
C GLN A 439 9.46 3.41 9.69
N ARG A 440 8.45 3.12 8.86
CA ARG A 440 8.23 3.71 7.53
C ARG A 440 7.02 4.64 7.52
N SER A 441 7.01 5.66 8.39
CA SER A 441 5.85 6.52 8.62
C SER A 441 5.35 7.26 7.36
N GLN A 442 6.24 7.64 6.45
CA GLN A 442 5.86 8.30 5.20
C GLN A 442 5.04 7.37 4.29
N PHE A 443 5.34 6.07 4.25
CA PHE A 443 4.50 5.11 3.52
C PHE A 443 3.12 4.94 4.15
N LEU A 444 3.02 5.06 5.48
CA LEU A 444 1.75 5.11 6.18
C LEU A 444 0.93 6.35 5.77
N GLU A 445 1.53 7.53 5.74
CA GLU A 445 0.85 8.75 5.28
C GLU A 445 0.36 8.61 3.84
N ILE A 446 1.21 8.07 2.95
CA ILE A 446 0.88 7.82 1.55
C ILE A 446 -0.28 6.84 1.40
N VAL A 447 -0.27 5.70 2.09
CA VAL A 447 -1.35 4.72 1.97
C VAL A 447 -2.65 5.23 2.57
N THR A 448 -2.58 6.00 3.66
CA THR A 448 -3.74 6.62 4.30
C THR A 448 -4.40 7.60 3.33
N ALA A 449 -3.61 8.51 2.75
CA ALA A 449 -4.08 9.42 1.73
C ALA A 449 -4.68 8.65 0.55
N HIS A 450 -3.94 7.67 0.02
CA HIS A 450 -4.37 6.88 -1.13
C HIS A 450 -5.72 6.18 -0.89
N LEU A 451 -5.88 5.46 0.21
CA LEU A 451 -7.12 4.74 0.52
C LEU A 451 -8.30 5.68 0.79
N ARG A 452 -8.09 6.87 1.36
CA ARG A 452 -9.17 7.85 1.56
C ARG A 452 -9.84 8.26 0.25
N ASN A 453 -9.11 8.30 -0.85
CA ASN A 453 -9.65 8.71 -2.16
C ASN A 453 -8.94 7.97 -3.30
N ARG A 454 -9.12 6.65 -3.31
CA ARG A 454 -8.53 5.70 -4.27
C ARG A 454 -9.39 5.59 -5.52
N ARG A 455 -8.90 6.13 -6.65
CA ARG A 455 -9.68 6.23 -7.91
C ARG A 455 -9.18 5.26 -8.96
N ARG A 456 -10.11 4.71 -9.78
CA ARG A 456 -9.79 3.90 -10.98
C ARG A 456 -9.59 4.75 -12.26
N SER A 457 -9.52 6.06 -12.13
CA SER A 457 -9.26 6.98 -13.25
C SER A 457 -7.87 6.78 -13.84
N LEU A 458 -7.69 7.11 -15.11
CA LEU A 458 -6.37 7.21 -15.75
C LEU A 458 -5.81 8.63 -15.77
N ASP A 459 -6.67 9.62 -15.51
CA ASP A 459 -6.26 11.00 -15.23
C ASP A 459 -6.34 11.24 -13.72
N LEU A 460 -5.16 11.38 -13.13
CA LEU A 460 -4.94 11.40 -11.68
C LEU A 460 -4.12 12.63 -11.27
N SER A 461 -4.11 13.67 -12.12
CA SER A 461 -3.60 14.96 -11.68
C SER A 461 -4.51 15.51 -10.58
N VAL A 462 -3.91 15.86 -9.44
CA VAL A 462 -4.58 16.62 -8.37
C VAL A 462 -4.19 18.10 -8.44
N ILE A 463 -3.22 18.43 -9.31
CA ILE A 463 -2.70 19.77 -9.52
C ILE A 463 -3.45 20.38 -10.70
N GLN A 464 -3.99 21.56 -10.49
CA GLN A 464 -4.69 22.35 -11.50
C GLN A 464 -3.81 23.52 -11.92
N PHE A 465 -3.23 23.41 -13.12
CA PHE A 465 -2.53 24.50 -13.76
C PHE A 465 -3.56 25.51 -14.31
N ASN A 466 -3.31 26.81 -14.09
CA ASN A 466 -4.17 27.88 -14.60
C ASN A 466 -4.02 28.08 -16.11
#